data_AF-A0AAD6ZV06-F1
#
_entry.id   AF-A0AAD6ZV06-F1
#
_cell.length_a   1.000
_cell.length_b   1.000
_cell.length_c   1.000
_cell.angle_alpha   90.00
_cell.angle_beta   90.00
_cell.angle_gamma   90.00
#
_symmetry.space_group_name_H-M   'P 1'
#
loop_
_entity.id
_entity.type
_entity.pdbx_description
1 polymer ?
#
loop_
_entity_poly.entity_id
_entity_poly.type
_entity_poly.pdbx_seq_one_letter_code
_entity_poly.pdbx_strand_id
1 'polypeptide(L)'
;MNIQTRERHIFAILCAQKANKTHFDCSAHNPTWLSVIFAIYLCLDYALHCNMGVHITFIHSMNLDSWSPAQLHTMKVGGNATDFAYLHKNSTGGKMGWVKYERWVTEAYREELGSEGR
;
A
#
# COMPACT_ATOMS: atom_id res chain seq x y z
N MET A 1 24.70 -2.35 -13.22
CA MET A 1 24.00 -3.10 -12.16
C MET A 1 22.50 -2.97 -12.44
N ASN A 2 21.82 -4.07 -12.78
CA ASN A 2 20.43 -4.00 -13.29
C ASN A 2 19.49 -3.58 -12.13
N ILE A 3 18.98 -2.34 -12.20
CA ILE A 3 18.23 -1.68 -11.12
C ILE A 3 17.01 -2.52 -10.69
N GLN A 4 16.38 -3.22 -11.64
CA GLN A 4 15.24 -4.11 -11.39
C GLN A 4 15.54 -5.31 -10.47
N THR A 5 16.80 -5.71 -10.26
CA THR A 5 17.12 -6.88 -9.41
C THR A 5 16.96 -6.55 -7.93
N ARG A 6 17.26 -5.32 -7.52
CA ARG A 6 17.19 -4.89 -6.11
C ARG A 6 15.75 -4.75 -5.63
N GLU A 7 14.90 -4.12 -6.44
CA GLU A 7 13.47 -3.93 -6.16
C GLU A 7 12.77 -5.27 -5.99
N ARG A 8 13.03 -6.22 -6.92
CA ARG A 8 12.51 -7.58 -6.84
C ARG A 8 12.89 -8.30 -5.55
N HIS A 9 14.12 -8.14 -5.08
CA HIS A 9 14.55 -8.74 -3.82
C HIS A 9 13.83 -8.12 -2.60
N ILE A 10 13.64 -6.80 -2.59
CA ILE A 10 12.89 -6.12 -1.53
C ILE A 10 11.44 -6.62 -1.50
N PHE A 11 10.77 -6.64 -2.65
CA PHE A 11 9.39 -7.12 -2.73
C PHE A 11 9.26 -8.61 -2.41
N ALA A 12 10.26 -9.45 -2.72
CA ALA A 12 10.27 -10.84 -2.28
C ALA A 12 10.22 -10.97 -0.75
N ILE A 13 10.95 -10.12 -0.02
CA ILE A 13 10.92 -10.09 1.44
C ILE A 13 9.59 -9.54 1.95
N LEU A 14 9.12 -8.41 1.42
CA LEU A 14 7.89 -7.77 1.89
C LEU A 14 6.64 -8.63 1.62
N CYS A 15 6.56 -9.29 0.47
CA CYS A 15 5.47 -10.19 0.13
C CYS A 15 5.53 -11.53 0.89
N ALA A 16 6.63 -11.84 1.60
CA ALA A 16 6.67 -12.98 2.50
C ALA A 16 5.83 -12.76 3.76
N GLN A 17 5.57 -11.50 4.13
CA GLN A 17 4.71 -11.14 5.26
C GLN A 17 3.26 -11.59 4.99
N LYS A 18 2.64 -12.25 5.99
CA LYS A 18 1.32 -12.87 5.84
C LYS A 18 0.25 -11.89 5.32
N ALA A 19 0.23 -10.66 5.85
CA ALA A 19 -0.75 -9.65 5.48
C ALA A 19 -0.61 -9.14 4.03
N ASN A 20 0.61 -9.14 3.47
CA ASN A 20 0.89 -8.63 2.13
C ASN A 20 0.61 -9.68 1.04
N LYS A 21 0.37 -10.94 1.41
CA LYS A 21 0.01 -12.02 0.48
C LYS A 21 -1.43 -11.94 -0.02
N THR A 22 -2.23 -11.09 0.60
CA THR A 22 -3.64 -10.90 0.27
C THR A 22 -3.87 -9.45 -0.09
N HIS A 23 -4.68 -9.23 -1.12
CA HIS A 23 -5.19 -7.93 -1.49
C HIS A 23 -5.86 -7.28 -0.29
N PHE A 24 -5.55 -6.01 -0.04
CA PHE A 24 -6.10 -5.26 1.07
C PHE A 24 -7.64 -5.20 1.04
N ASP A 25 -8.24 -4.69 -0.06
CA ASP A 25 -9.70 -4.56 -0.18
C ASP A 25 -10.46 -5.86 -0.54
N CYS A 26 -10.02 -6.65 -1.54
CA CYS A 26 -10.82 -7.79 -2.05
C CYS A 26 -10.35 -9.19 -1.61
N SER A 27 -9.30 -9.27 -0.77
CA SER A 27 -8.74 -10.55 -0.27
C SER A 27 -8.19 -11.52 -1.32
N ALA A 28 -8.06 -11.12 -2.59
CA ALA A 28 -7.40 -11.91 -3.63
C ALA A 28 -5.94 -12.23 -3.26
N HIS A 29 -5.46 -13.42 -3.62
CA HIS A 29 -4.11 -13.86 -3.29
C HIS A 29 -3.06 -13.28 -4.23
N ASN A 30 -1.83 -13.16 -3.73
CA ASN A 30 -0.64 -12.77 -4.50
C ASN A 30 -0.84 -11.44 -5.27
N PRO A 31 -1.19 -10.35 -4.58
CA PRO A 31 -1.31 -9.04 -5.22
C PRO A 31 0.01 -8.65 -5.91
N THR A 32 -0.08 -8.07 -7.12
CA THR A 32 1.07 -7.62 -7.90
C THR A 32 1.16 -6.10 -8.06
N TRP A 33 0.13 -5.39 -7.60
CA TRP A 33 -0.01 -3.94 -7.65
C TRP A 33 -0.02 -3.39 -6.23
N LEU A 34 0.28 -2.11 -6.07
CA LEU A 34 0.32 -1.48 -4.76
C LEU A 34 -0.14 -0.04 -4.85
N SER A 35 -0.70 0.47 -3.76
CA SER A 35 -0.80 1.91 -3.56
C SER A 35 0.37 2.40 -2.72
N VAL A 36 1.22 3.25 -3.31
CA VAL A 36 2.39 3.80 -2.62
C VAL A 36 1.99 4.73 -1.48
N ILE A 37 0.92 5.50 -1.66
CA ILE A 37 0.43 6.48 -0.68
C ILE A 37 0.08 5.81 0.65
N PHE A 38 -0.53 4.62 0.59
CA PHE A 38 -0.97 3.86 1.76
C PHE A 38 -0.02 2.72 2.12
N ALA A 39 1.00 2.46 1.28
CA ALA A 39 1.87 1.30 1.38
C ALA A 39 1.10 -0.06 1.43
N ILE A 40 0.01 -0.20 0.66
CA ILE A 40 -0.84 -1.41 0.64
C ILE A 40 -0.74 -2.18 -0.67
N TYR A 41 -1.06 -3.47 -0.64
CA TYR A 41 -1.00 -4.38 -1.77
C TYR A 41 -2.39 -4.66 -2.37
N LEU A 42 -2.46 -4.60 -3.70
CA LEU A 42 -3.67 -4.62 -4.53
C LEU A 42 -3.51 -5.60 -5.72
N CYS A 43 -4.62 -6.10 -6.25
CA CYS A 43 -4.66 -6.97 -7.44
C CYS A 43 -5.02 -6.13 -8.67
N LEU A 44 -4.92 -6.75 -9.85
CA LEU A 44 -5.15 -6.09 -11.14
C LEU A 44 -6.59 -5.53 -11.29
N ASP A 45 -7.54 -6.06 -10.54
CA ASP A 45 -8.89 -5.48 -10.41
C ASP A 45 -8.92 -4.31 -9.43
N TYR A 46 -8.00 -3.37 -9.63
CA TYR A 46 -7.95 -2.09 -8.94
C TYR A 46 -8.81 -1.04 -9.65
N ALA A 47 -9.74 -1.45 -10.53
CA ALA A 47 -10.59 -0.56 -11.33
C ALA A 47 -11.29 0.53 -10.49
N LEU A 48 -11.57 0.21 -9.23
CA LEU A 48 -12.17 1.11 -8.26
C LEU A 48 -11.22 2.25 -7.83
N HIS A 49 -9.91 1.98 -7.74
CA HIS A 49 -8.88 2.98 -7.44
C HIS A 49 -8.62 3.89 -8.65
N CYS A 50 -8.77 3.37 -9.88
CA CYS A 50 -8.63 4.19 -11.10
C CYS A 50 -9.58 5.40 -11.10
N ASN A 51 -10.78 5.24 -10.54
CA ASN A 51 -11.81 6.29 -10.53
C ASN A 51 -11.63 7.35 -9.42
N MET A 52 -10.78 7.10 -8.42
CA MET A 52 -10.53 8.04 -7.32
C MET A 52 -9.53 9.14 -7.68
N GLY A 53 -8.69 8.88 -8.69
CA GLY A 53 -7.63 9.78 -9.11
C GLY A 53 -6.31 9.55 -8.38
N VAL A 54 -5.22 9.84 -9.09
CA VAL A 54 -3.84 9.52 -8.70
C VAL A 54 -3.35 10.20 -7.41
N HIS A 55 -4.00 11.31 -7.02
CA HIS A 55 -3.67 12.04 -5.80
C HIS A 55 -4.25 11.39 -4.54
N ILE A 56 -5.25 10.51 -4.71
CA ILE A 56 -5.85 9.71 -3.63
C ILE A 56 -5.15 8.36 -3.58
N THR A 57 -5.16 7.61 -4.69
CA THR A 57 -4.59 6.26 -4.78
C THR A 57 -3.52 6.24 -5.87
N PHE A 58 -2.26 6.45 -5.50
CA PHE A 58 -1.14 6.36 -6.44
C PHE A 58 -0.73 4.91 -6.63
N ILE A 59 -1.10 4.32 -7.77
CA ILE A 59 -0.94 2.89 -8.06
C ILE A 59 0.37 2.64 -8.80
N HIS A 60 1.11 1.61 -8.38
CA HIS A 60 2.30 1.10 -9.03
C HIS A 60 2.25 -0.44 -9.14
N SER A 61 2.88 -0.97 -10.18
CA SER A 61 3.16 -2.39 -10.36
C SER A 61 4.50 -2.75 -9.73
N MET A 62 4.54 -3.86 -8.98
CA MET A 62 5.81 -4.41 -8.45
C MET A 62 6.78 -4.83 -9.55
N ASN A 63 6.25 -5.23 -10.71
CA ASN A 63 7.02 -5.92 -11.73
C ASN A 63 7.24 -5.08 -12.99
N LEU A 64 6.40 -4.07 -13.25
CA LEU A 64 6.42 -3.28 -14.47
C LEU A 64 6.98 -1.87 -14.27
N ASP A 65 6.83 -1.30 -13.07
CA ASP A 65 7.25 0.08 -12.80
C ASP A 65 8.62 0.14 -12.14
N SER A 66 9.31 1.27 -12.32
CA SER A 66 10.54 1.59 -11.60
C SER A 66 10.22 2.25 -10.26
N TRP A 67 11.02 1.97 -9.24
CA TRP A 67 10.78 2.43 -7.88
C TRP A 67 11.89 3.34 -7.37
N SER A 68 11.52 4.52 -6.90
CA SER A 68 12.46 5.38 -6.20
C SER A 68 12.81 4.80 -4.81
N PRO A 69 14.00 5.12 -4.26
CA PRO A 69 14.37 4.70 -2.91
C PRO A 69 13.37 5.14 -1.83
N ALA A 70 12.76 6.32 -1.99
CA ALA A 70 11.75 6.83 -1.06
C ALA A 70 10.49 5.97 -1.09
N GLN A 71 9.99 5.59 -2.28
CA GLN A 71 8.83 4.72 -2.40
C GLN A 71 9.12 3.33 -1.80
N LEU A 72 10.30 2.76 -2.07
CA LEU A 72 10.71 1.49 -1.47
C LEU A 72 10.81 1.58 0.06
N HIS A 73 11.21 2.74 0.59
CA HIS A 73 11.22 2.97 2.03
C HIS A 73 9.82 2.99 2.62
N THR A 74 8.91 3.75 2.00
CA THR A 74 7.48 3.79 2.38
C THR A 74 6.88 2.39 2.41
N MET A 75 7.15 1.54 1.40
CA MET A 75 6.68 0.16 1.40
C MET A 75 7.26 -0.72 2.51
N LYS A 76 8.45 -0.39 3.04
CA LYS A 76 9.09 -1.15 4.13
C LYS A 76 8.53 -0.81 5.51
N VAL A 77 8.18 0.46 5.74
CA VAL A 77 7.62 0.91 7.03
C VAL A 77 6.11 0.70 7.10
N GLY A 78 5.42 0.74 5.97
CA GLY A 78 4.00 0.43 5.88
C GLY A 78 3.71 -1.07 5.70
N GLY A 79 2.85 -1.39 4.74
CA GLY A 79 2.33 -2.74 4.51
C GLY A 79 0.89 -2.89 5.01
N ASN A 80 0.24 -3.96 4.56
CA ASN A 80 -1.19 -4.18 4.84
C ASN A 80 -1.47 -4.29 6.35
N ALA A 81 -0.57 -4.92 7.12
CA ALA A 81 -0.75 -5.06 8.56
C ALA A 81 -0.73 -3.72 9.30
N THR A 82 0.16 -2.81 8.90
CA THR A 82 0.29 -1.46 9.47
C THR A 82 -0.96 -0.64 9.20
N ASP A 83 -1.45 -0.66 7.96
CA ASP A 83 -2.69 0.03 7.58
C ASP A 83 -3.90 -0.53 8.34
N PHE A 84 -4.04 -1.87 8.43
CA PHE A 84 -5.09 -2.50 9.24
C PHE A 84 -5.03 -2.09 10.71
N ALA A 85 -3.84 -2.04 11.31
CA ALA A 85 -3.68 -1.63 12.70
C ALA A 85 -4.06 -0.14 12.90
N TYR A 86 -3.65 0.72 11.97
CA TYR A 86 -4.02 2.13 11.97
C TYR A 86 -5.54 2.32 11.85
N LEU A 87 -6.18 1.63 10.89
CA LEU A 87 -7.63 1.70 10.73
C LEU A 87 -8.36 1.15 11.94
N HIS A 88 -7.87 0.09 12.56
CA HIS A 88 -8.48 -0.46 13.77
C HIS A 88 -8.40 0.50 14.96
N LYS A 89 -7.29 1.23 15.10
CA LYS A 89 -7.08 2.23 16.15
C LYS A 89 -7.91 3.50 15.94
N ASN A 90 -8.04 3.95 14.68
CA ASN A 90 -8.56 5.29 14.36
C ASN A 90 -9.96 5.29 13.73
N SER A 91 -10.46 4.16 13.21
CA SER A 91 -11.81 4.07 12.65
C SER A 91 -12.81 3.62 13.71
N THR A 92 -13.80 4.46 14.03
CA THR A 92 -14.91 4.08 14.92
C THR A 92 -15.83 3.06 14.23
N GLY A 93 -15.71 1.79 14.62
CA GLY A 93 -16.76 0.79 14.44
C GLY A 93 -16.94 0.24 13.02
N GLY A 94 -16.17 -0.80 12.67
CA GLY A 94 -16.58 -1.85 11.73
C GLY A 94 -16.70 -1.50 10.25
N LYS A 95 -16.67 -0.23 9.85
CA LYS A 95 -16.65 0.18 8.43
C LYS A 95 -15.20 0.30 7.94
N MET A 96 -14.51 -0.83 7.84
CA MET A 96 -13.14 -0.93 7.28
C MET A 96 -13.09 -0.69 5.75
N GLY A 97 -14.21 -0.32 5.12
CA GLY A 97 -14.33 -0.13 3.66
C GLY A 97 -13.78 1.21 3.17
N TRP A 98 -14.54 1.87 2.29
CA TRP A 98 -14.12 3.09 1.56
C TRP A 98 -13.73 4.30 2.43
N VAL A 99 -14.06 4.29 3.73
CA VAL A 99 -13.78 5.38 4.66
C VAL A 99 -12.29 5.73 4.72
N LYS A 100 -11.40 4.75 4.51
CA LYS A 100 -9.95 5.02 4.51
C LYS A 100 -9.49 5.95 3.38
N TYR A 101 -10.23 6.00 2.27
CA TYR A 101 -9.96 6.88 1.14
C TYR A 101 -10.64 8.24 1.27
N GLU A 102 -11.36 8.49 2.37
CA GLU A 102 -11.79 9.84 2.70
C GLU A 102 -10.58 10.72 3.01
N ARG A 103 -10.65 11.98 2.57
CA ARG A 103 -9.51 12.91 2.57
C ARG A 103 -8.83 13.02 3.93
N TRP A 104 -9.60 13.16 5.01
CA TRP A 104 -9.08 13.35 6.35
C TRP A 104 -8.39 12.09 6.91
N VAL A 105 -8.87 10.88 6.58
CA VAL A 105 -8.20 9.62 6.97
C VAL A 105 -6.92 9.44 6.18
N THR A 106 -6.97 9.70 4.87
CA THR A 106 -5.82 9.60 3.97
C THR A 106 -4.71 10.57 4.36
N GLU A 107 -5.03 11.84 4.63
CA GLU A 107 -4.03 12.84 5.04
C GLU A 107 -3.39 12.45 6.38
N ALA A 108 -4.17 12.06 7.38
CA ALA A 108 -3.65 11.65 8.68
C ALA A 108 -2.75 10.40 8.61
N TYR A 109 -3.15 9.39 7.83
CA TYR A 109 -2.32 8.18 7.68
C TYR A 109 -1.03 8.43 6.90
N ARG A 110 -1.06 9.32 5.91
CA ARG A 110 0.14 9.74 5.17
C ARG A 110 1.15 10.44 6.09
N GLU A 111 0.67 11.27 7.00
CA GLU A 111 1.52 11.91 8.00
C GLU A 111 2.12 10.88 8.96
N GLU A 112 1.33 9.92 9.44
CA GLU A 112 1.79 8.82 10.29
C GLU A 112 2.89 8.01 9.59
N LEU A 113 2.63 7.51 8.38
CA LEU A 113 3.62 6.76 7.58
C LEU A 113 4.88 7.59 7.29
N GLY A 114 4.72 8.89 7.04
CA GLY A 114 5.84 9.82 6.83
C GLY A 114 6.64 10.10 8.11
N SER A 115 6.04 9.92 9.28
CA SER A 115 6.72 10.03 10.58
C SER A 115 7.51 8.76 10.91
N GLU A 116 6.95 7.58 10.61
CA GLU A 116 7.66 6.29 10.76
C GLU A 116 8.77 6.10 9.72
N GLY A 117 8.65 6.82 8.59
CA GLY A 117 9.61 6.82 7.50
C GLY A 117 10.82 7.76 7.68
N ARG A 118 10.95 8.45 8.83
CA ARG A 118 11.95 9.49 9.07
C ARG A 118 13.10 9.04 9.95
#